data_AF-A0A1Y1L184-F1
#
_entry.id   AF-A0A1Y1L184-F1
#
_cell.length_a   1.000
_cell.length_b   1.000
_cell.length_c   1.000
_cell.angle_alpha   90.00
_cell.angle_beta   90.00
_cell.angle_gamma   90.00
#
_symmetry.space_group_name_H-M   'P 1'
#
loop_
_entity.id
_entity.type
_entity.pdbx_description
1 polymer ?
#
loop_
_entity_poly.entity_id
_entity_poly.type
_entity_poly.pdbx_seq_one_letter_code
_entity_poly.pdbx_strand_id
1 'polypeptide(L)'
;MKSLIVVLALFSTCNALFKFNVPAGFITSWERTIEPFRAECLAKSGLDRKVLYDALLTMQFPESPKFKCFAECTWTHLGYYDLITKQINAEKIGQEVKGFTKEIAEKCYNEHKADGNSCEIVFSIIKCGIEKM
;
A
#
# COMPACT_ATOMS: atom_id res chain seq x y z
N MET A 1 -2.83 47.26 -5.07
CA MET A 1 -2.76 46.06 -5.94
C MET A 1 -1.47 45.26 -5.72
N LYS A 2 -1.16 44.84 -4.48
CA LYS A 2 -0.07 43.87 -4.20
C LYS A 2 -0.40 42.89 -3.07
N SER A 3 -1.47 43.13 -2.32
CA SER A 3 -1.84 42.33 -1.13
C SER A 3 -2.87 41.22 -1.38
N LEU A 4 -3.23 40.93 -2.64
CA LEU A 4 -4.27 39.94 -2.98
C LEU A 4 -3.73 38.59 -3.51
N ILE A 5 -2.41 38.46 -3.68
CA ILE A 5 -1.79 37.26 -4.28
C ILE A 5 -1.33 36.23 -3.23
N VAL A 6 -1.25 36.62 -1.94
CA VAL A 6 -0.66 35.75 -0.91
C VAL A 6 -1.66 34.78 -0.27
N VAL A 7 -2.97 34.96 -0.43
CA VAL A 7 -3.99 34.15 0.28
C VAL A 7 -4.40 32.88 -0.49
N LEU A 8 -4.08 32.77 -1.78
CA LEU A 8 -4.44 31.60 -2.61
C LEU A 8 -3.46 30.42 -2.50
N ALA A 9 -2.35 30.56 -1.78
CA ALA A 9 -1.35 29.50 -1.62
C ALA A 9 -1.61 28.53 -0.44
N LEU A 10 -2.71 28.72 0.31
CA LEU A 10 -3.00 27.91 1.51
C LEU A 10 -4.05 26.79 1.31
N PHE A 11 -4.55 26.59 0.09
CA PHE A 11 -5.53 25.54 -0.23
C PHE A 11 -4.98 24.38 -1.08
N SER A 12 -3.65 24.25 -1.19
CA SER A 12 -3.00 23.22 -2.04
C SER A 12 -2.41 22.03 -1.28
N THR A 13 -3.02 21.65 -0.16
CA THR A 13 -2.83 20.30 0.42
C THR A 13 -4.16 19.58 0.53
N CYS A 14 -4.93 19.56 -0.57
CA CYS A 14 -5.74 18.38 -0.84
C CYS A 14 -4.76 17.21 -0.96
N ASN A 15 -4.47 16.55 0.15
CA ASN A 15 -3.95 15.19 0.12
C ASN A 15 -4.94 14.44 -0.74
N ALA A 16 -4.57 14.14 -1.99
CA ALA A 16 -5.38 13.34 -2.88
C ALA A 16 -5.52 11.98 -2.20
N LEU A 17 -6.64 11.79 -1.49
CA LEU A 17 -7.02 10.50 -0.94
C LEU A 17 -7.45 9.66 -2.14
N PHE A 18 -6.50 8.88 -2.67
CA PHE A 18 -6.76 7.93 -3.72
C PHE A 18 -7.72 6.87 -3.18
N LYS A 19 -8.90 6.79 -3.81
CA LYS A 19 -9.91 5.80 -3.49
C LYS A 19 -9.91 4.72 -4.56
N PHE A 20 -9.65 3.48 -4.18
CA PHE A 20 -9.74 2.36 -5.10
C PHE A 20 -11.16 1.81 -5.17
N ASN A 21 -11.57 1.37 -6.37
CA ASN A 21 -12.84 0.68 -6.56
C ASN A 21 -12.60 -0.82 -6.66
N VAL A 22 -12.64 -1.50 -5.52
CA VAL A 22 -12.29 -2.93 -5.41
C VAL A 22 -13.53 -3.74 -4.99
N PRO A 23 -13.82 -4.89 -5.62
CA PRO A 23 -14.89 -5.77 -5.18
C PRO A 23 -14.72 -6.20 -3.73
N ALA A 24 -15.80 -6.18 -2.94
CA ALA A 24 -15.77 -6.53 -1.51
C ALA A 24 -15.14 -7.92 -1.24
N GLY A 25 -15.37 -8.89 -2.14
CA GLY A 25 -14.80 -10.23 -2.04
C GLY A 25 -13.27 -10.30 -2.23
N PHE A 26 -12.61 -9.24 -2.72
CA PHE A 26 -11.14 -9.13 -2.75
C PHE A 26 -10.66 -8.56 -1.41
N ILE A 27 -11.31 -7.51 -0.92
CA ILE A 27 -11.00 -6.87 0.38
C ILE A 27 -11.05 -7.91 1.50
N THR A 28 -12.12 -8.71 1.58
CA THR A 28 -12.24 -9.78 2.60
C THR A 28 -11.14 -10.84 2.43
N SER A 29 -10.68 -11.10 1.20
CA SER A 29 -9.58 -12.05 0.96
C SER A 29 -8.28 -11.49 1.51
N TRP A 30 -7.95 -10.24 1.17
CA TRP A 30 -6.73 -9.58 1.63
C TRP A 30 -6.70 -9.41 3.15
N GLU A 31 -7.85 -9.08 3.74
CA GLU A 31 -7.99 -8.98 5.19
C GLU A 31 -7.61 -10.30 5.88
N ARG A 32 -8.09 -11.45 5.36
CA ARG A 32 -7.72 -12.77 5.89
C ARG A 32 -6.25 -13.09 5.66
N THR A 33 -5.69 -12.71 4.51
CA THR A 33 -4.27 -12.94 4.20
C THR A 33 -3.36 -12.24 5.20
N ILE A 34 -3.67 -11.00 5.59
CA ILE A 34 -2.83 -10.24 6.53
C ILE A 34 -3.13 -10.54 8.00
N GLU A 35 -4.26 -11.19 8.33
CA GLU A 35 -4.71 -11.38 9.71
C GLU A 35 -3.67 -12.05 10.63
N PRO A 36 -2.96 -13.13 10.22
CA PRO A 36 -1.97 -13.77 11.08
C PRO A 36 -0.83 -12.85 11.53
N PHE A 37 -0.52 -11.81 10.73
CA PHE A 37 0.60 -10.89 10.97
C PHE A 37 0.15 -9.50 11.40
N ARG A 38 -1.16 -9.24 11.44
CA ARG A 38 -1.72 -7.90 11.68
C ARG A 38 -1.24 -7.31 13.00
N ALA A 39 -1.34 -8.07 14.10
CA ALA A 39 -1.00 -7.56 15.43
C ALA A 39 0.49 -7.18 15.53
N GLU A 40 1.37 -8.05 15.01
CA GLU A 40 2.81 -7.81 14.97
C GLU A 40 3.15 -6.59 14.10
N CYS A 41 2.62 -6.52 12.88
CA CYS A 41 2.91 -5.43 11.97
C CYS A 41 2.33 -4.08 12.43
N LEU A 42 1.18 -4.06 13.11
CA LEU A 42 0.65 -2.86 13.76
C LEU A 42 1.61 -2.38 14.86
N ALA A 43 2.11 -3.29 15.70
CA ALA A 43 3.07 -2.95 16.76
C ALA A 43 4.39 -2.42 16.18
N LYS A 44 4.95 -3.10 15.17
CA LYS A 44 6.22 -2.72 14.52
C LYS A 44 6.15 -1.38 13.81
N SER A 45 5.06 -1.13 13.08
CA SER A 45 4.87 0.13 12.34
C SER A 45 4.38 1.29 13.23
N GLY A 46 3.81 0.98 14.40
CA GLY A 46 3.11 1.96 15.23
C GLY A 46 1.86 2.53 14.55
N LEU A 47 1.32 1.83 13.53
CA LEU A 47 0.07 2.18 12.87
C LEU A 47 -1.10 1.95 13.82
N ASP A 48 -2.00 2.93 13.88
CA ASP A 48 -3.23 2.78 14.64
C ASP A 48 -4.17 1.79 13.93
N ARG A 49 -4.74 0.86 14.70
CA ARG A 49 -5.62 -0.19 14.18
C ARG A 49 -6.83 0.39 13.44
N LYS A 50 -7.41 1.49 13.93
CA LYS A 50 -8.56 2.13 13.29
C LYS A 50 -8.19 2.67 11.91
N VAL A 51 -6.99 3.22 11.76
CA VAL A 51 -6.49 3.70 10.46
C VAL A 51 -6.42 2.56 9.44
N LEU A 52 -5.96 1.37 9.83
CA LEU A 52 -5.97 0.20 8.96
C LEU A 52 -7.39 -0.19 8.52
N TYR A 53 -8.32 -0.27 9.48
CA TYR A 53 -9.70 -0.66 9.17
C TYR A 53 -10.43 0.36 8.31
N ASP A 54 -10.27 1.65 8.62
CA ASP A 54 -10.83 2.73 7.81
C ASP A 54 -10.28 2.64 6.37
N ALA A 55 -8.98 2.36 6.20
CA ALA A 55 -8.36 2.22 4.89
C ALA A 55 -8.91 1.03 4.09
N LEU A 56 -9.08 -0.14 4.72
CA LEU A 56 -9.67 -1.32 4.07
C LEU A 56 -11.15 -1.13 3.73
N LEU A 57 -11.91 -0.48 4.63
CA LEU A 57 -13.35 -0.25 4.43
C LEU A 57 -13.63 0.78 3.33
N THR A 58 -12.85 1.86 3.32
CA THR A 58 -13.05 2.97 2.38
C THR A 58 -12.28 2.80 1.09
N MET A 59 -11.33 1.85 1.06
CA MET A 59 -10.31 1.70 0.03
C MET A 59 -9.50 2.97 -0.21
N GLN A 60 -9.31 3.78 0.83
CA GLN A 60 -8.45 4.96 0.84
C GLN A 60 -7.19 4.68 1.66
N PHE A 61 -6.07 4.48 0.98
CA PHE A 61 -4.83 4.09 1.64
C PHE A 61 -4.00 5.33 2.02
N PRO A 62 -3.70 5.56 3.31
CA PRO A 62 -2.92 6.71 3.73
C PRO A 62 -1.46 6.64 3.23
N GLU A 63 -0.95 7.77 2.76
CA GLU A 63 0.47 7.96 2.39
C GLU A 63 1.40 8.11 3.62
N SER A 64 0.91 7.84 4.83
CA SER A 64 1.70 8.00 6.06
C SER A 64 2.83 6.96 6.14
N PRO A 65 4.03 7.30 6.66
CA PRO A 65 5.13 6.34 6.80
C PRO A 65 4.74 5.07 7.56
N LYS A 66 3.90 5.19 8.59
CA LYS A 66 3.40 4.06 9.39
C LYS A 66 2.58 3.08 8.56
N PHE A 67 1.70 3.57 7.70
CA PHE A 67 0.88 2.71 6.84
C PHE A 67 1.73 2.00 5.78
N LYS A 68 2.68 2.72 5.17
CA LYS A 68 3.62 2.15 4.21
C LYS A 68 4.48 1.04 4.83
N CYS A 69 5.01 1.26 6.03
CA CYS A 69 5.79 0.25 6.73
C CYS A 69 4.95 -0.89 7.31
N PHE A 70 3.67 -0.67 7.61
CA PHE A 70 2.74 -1.77 7.89
C PHE A 70 2.63 -2.70 6.68
N ALA A 71 2.45 -2.12 5.49
CA ALA A 71 2.34 -2.89 4.25
C ALA A 71 3.62 -3.69 3.95
N GLU A 72 4.80 -3.07 4.06
CA GLU A 72 6.09 -3.77 3.95
C GLU A 72 6.20 -4.92 4.93
N CYS A 73 5.91 -4.70 6.22
CA CYS A 73 5.96 -5.75 7.23
C CYS A 73 5.09 -6.95 6.82
N THR A 74 3.83 -6.71 6.43
CA THR A 74 2.94 -7.81 6.02
C THR A 74 3.47 -8.56 4.79
N TRP A 75 3.95 -7.86 3.77
CA TRP A 75 4.49 -8.47 2.56
C TRP A 75 5.77 -9.27 2.83
N THR A 76 6.60 -8.81 3.76
CA THR A 76 7.80 -9.53 4.20
C THR A 76 7.43 -10.83 4.91
N HIS A 77 6.50 -10.80 5.88
CA HIS A 77 6.06 -12.02 6.57
C HIS A 77 5.36 -13.03 5.64
N LEU A 78 4.64 -12.52 4.64
CA LEU A 78 3.99 -13.35 3.62
C LEU A 78 5.00 -13.92 2.61
N GLY A 79 6.25 -13.46 2.61
CA GLY A 79 7.26 -13.86 1.63
C GLY A 79 6.98 -13.32 0.23
N TYR A 80 6.21 -12.23 0.13
CA TYR A 80 5.97 -11.50 -1.11
C TYR A 80 7.09 -10.53 -1.43
N TYR A 81 7.81 -10.06 -0.42
CA TYR A 81 8.95 -9.17 -0.54
C TYR A 81 10.11 -9.66 0.33
N ASP A 82 11.33 -9.60 -0.19
CA ASP A 82 12.54 -9.94 0.52
C ASP A 82 13.33 -8.67 0.87
N LEU A 83 13.53 -8.42 2.16
CA LEU A 83 14.19 -7.20 2.64
C LEU A 83 15.68 -7.09 2.27
N ILE A 84 16.36 -8.22 2.04
CA ILE A 84 17.81 -8.26 1.78
C ILE A 84 18.06 -7.97 0.31
N THR A 85 17.38 -8.70 -0.57
CA THR A 85 17.51 -8.63 -2.03
C THR A 85 16.65 -7.52 -2.64
N LYS A 86 15.65 -7.01 -1.91
CA LYS A 86 14.64 -6.05 -2.37
C LYS A 86 13.87 -6.55 -3.59
N GLN A 87 13.65 -7.86 -3.67
CA GLN A 87 12.88 -8.50 -4.75
C GLN A 87 11.51 -8.92 -4.26
N ILE A 88 10.55 -8.98 -5.19
CA ILE A 88 9.25 -9.58 -4.93
C ILE A 88 9.21 -11.04 -5.39
N ASN A 89 8.35 -11.83 -4.76
CA ASN A 89 7.93 -13.14 -5.28
C ASN A 89 6.63 -12.98 -6.08
N ALA A 90 6.75 -12.56 -7.34
CA ALA A 90 5.59 -12.27 -8.20
C ALA A 90 4.70 -13.49 -8.44
N GLU A 91 5.29 -14.69 -8.52
CA GLU A 91 4.55 -15.95 -8.65
C GLU A 91 3.64 -16.15 -7.44
N LYS A 92 4.20 -16.05 -6.23
CA LYS A 92 3.43 -16.21 -4.99
C LYS A 92 2.35 -15.13 -4.84
N ILE A 93 2.67 -13.89 -5.19
CA ILE A 93 1.69 -12.79 -5.21
C ILE A 93 0.53 -13.12 -6.15
N GLY A 94 0.82 -13.56 -7.38
CA GLY A 94 -0.22 -13.92 -8.37
C GLY A 94 -1.08 -15.12 -7.97
N GLN A 95 -0.55 -16.01 -7.12
CA GLN A 95 -1.27 -17.18 -6.61
C GLN A 95 -2.15 -16.85 -5.39
N GLU A 96 -1.67 -15.99 -4.48
CA GLU A 96 -2.28 -15.78 -3.16
C GLU A 96 -3.07 -14.47 -3.03
N VAL A 97 -2.69 -13.42 -3.78
CA VAL A 97 -3.32 -12.11 -3.69
C VAL A 97 -4.43 -12.02 -4.73
N LYS A 98 -5.66 -12.27 -4.29
CA LYS A 98 -6.85 -12.21 -5.16
C LYS A 98 -6.93 -10.88 -5.90
N GLY A 99 -6.99 -10.94 -7.23
CA GLY A 99 -7.02 -9.78 -8.12
C GLY A 99 -5.65 -9.38 -8.69
N PHE A 100 -4.54 -9.77 -8.05
CA PHE A 100 -3.21 -9.58 -8.61
C PHE A 100 -2.86 -10.79 -9.47
N THR A 101 -2.45 -10.55 -10.72
CA THR A 101 -1.75 -11.57 -11.51
C THR A 101 -0.26 -11.43 -11.32
N LYS A 102 0.50 -12.47 -11.69
CA LYS A 102 1.96 -12.41 -11.73
C LYS A 102 2.45 -11.25 -12.60
N GLU A 103 1.84 -11.07 -13.78
CA GLU A 103 2.23 -10.03 -14.74
C GLU A 103 2.00 -8.63 -14.16
N ILE A 104 0.90 -8.42 -13.43
CA ILE A 104 0.64 -7.16 -12.72
C ILE A 104 1.73 -6.93 -11.66
N ALA A 105 2.05 -7.95 -10.86
CA ALA A 105 3.06 -7.84 -9.81
C ALA A 105 4.46 -7.53 -10.38
N GLU A 106 4.89 -8.23 -11.43
CA GLU A 106 6.17 -7.98 -12.11
C GLU A 106 6.24 -6.59 -12.72
N LYS A 107 5.16 -6.15 -13.38
CA LYS A 107 5.09 -4.83 -13.98
C LYS A 107 5.21 -3.74 -12.91
N CYS A 108 4.43 -3.83 -11.85
CA CYS A 108 4.47 -2.85 -10.77
C CYS A 108 5.79 -2.84 -10.01
N TYR A 109 6.41 -4.00 -9.80
CA TYR A 109 7.76 -4.07 -9.27
C TYR A 109 8.77 -3.35 -10.17
N ASN A 110 8.73 -3.59 -11.48
CA ASN A 110 9.67 -2.94 -12.39
C ASN A 110 9.48 -1.42 -12.47
N GLU A 111 8.24 -0.93 -12.33
CA GLU A 111 7.92 0.50 -12.26
C GLU A 111 8.46 1.15 -10.96
N HIS A 112 8.49 0.42 -9.84
CA HIS A 112 8.67 1.00 -8.49
C HIS A 112 9.84 0.44 -7.65
N LYS A 113 10.63 -0.50 -8.15
CA LYS A 113 11.76 -1.12 -7.40
C LYS A 113 12.86 -0.16 -6.96
N ALA A 114 12.87 1.06 -7.48
CA ALA A 114 13.82 2.12 -7.14
C ALA A 114 13.21 3.20 -6.22
N ASP A 115 11.98 3.02 -5.75
CA ASP A 115 11.27 4.02 -4.95
C ASP A 115 11.79 4.04 -3.52
N GLY A 116 12.70 4.97 -3.19
CA GLY A 116 13.07 5.27 -1.81
C GLY A 116 13.49 4.06 -0.96
N ASN A 117 12.85 3.88 0.20
CA ASN A 117 13.12 2.77 1.13
C ASN A 117 12.14 1.60 0.91
N SER A 118 12.36 0.47 1.58
CA SER A 118 11.50 -0.73 1.41
C SER A 118 10.01 -0.48 1.67
N CYS A 119 9.66 0.41 2.61
CA CYS A 119 8.27 0.79 2.86
C CYS A 119 7.66 1.51 1.66
N GLU A 120 8.41 2.43 1.03
CA GLU A 120 7.99 3.12 -0.18
C GLU A 120 7.86 2.16 -1.37
N ILE A 121 8.87 1.31 -1.60
CA ILE A 121 8.85 0.30 -2.69
C ILE A 121 7.59 -0.57 -2.59
N VAL A 122 7.37 -1.22 -1.44
CA VAL A 122 6.23 -2.15 -1.29
C VAL A 122 4.90 -1.43 -1.43
N PHE A 123 4.77 -0.25 -0.83
CA PHE A 123 3.53 0.51 -0.90
C PHE A 123 3.21 0.98 -2.32
N SER A 124 4.20 1.47 -3.07
CA SER A 124 4.05 1.83 -4.48
C SER A 124 3.62 0.63 -5.32
N ILE A 125 4.20 -0.55 -5.10
CA ILE A 125 3.83 -1.78 -5.82
C ILE A 125 2.37 -2.15 -5.53
N ILE A 126 1.94 -2.08 -4.26
CA ILE A 126 0.55 -2.36 -3.86
C ILE A 126 -0.41 -1.40 -4.55
N LYS A 127 -0.16 -0.09 -4.49
CA LYS A 127 -1.01 0.91 -5.15
C LYS A 127 -1.10 0.66 -6.65
N CYS A 128 0.05 0.50 -7.30
CA CYS A 128 0.14 0.20 -8.72
C CYS A 128 -0.65 -1.06 -9.10
N GLY A 129 -0.52 -2.12 -8.30
CA GLY A 129 -1.21 -3.38 -8.58
C GLY A 129 -2.72 -3.22 -8.45
N ILE A 130 -3.20 -2.53 -7.41
CA ILE A 130 -4.63 -2.26 -7.20
C ILE A 130 -5.21 -1.42 -8.34
N GLU A 131 -4.46 -0.46 -8.87
CA GLU A 131 -4.88 0.37 -10.01
C GLU A 131 -4.99 -0.40 -11.33
N LYS A 132 -4.30 -1.54 -11.45
CA LYS A 132 -4.24 -2.33 -12.68
C LYS A 132 -5.09 -3.61 -12.64
N MET A 133 -5.83 -3.86 -11.54
CA MET A 133 -6.77 -4.98 -11.43
C MET A 133 -8.07 -4.75 -12.20
#